data_AF-A0ABC8JBA2-F1
#
_entry.id   AF-A0ABC8JBA2-F1
#
_cell.length_a   1.000
_cell.length_b   1.000
_cell.length_c   1.000
_cell.angle_alpha   90.00
_cell.angle_beta   90.00
_cell.angle_gamma   90.00
#
_symmetry.space_group_name_H-M   'P 1'
#
loop_
_entity.id
_entity.type
_entity.pdbx_description
1 polymer ?
#
loop_
_entity_poly.entity_id
_entity_poly.type
_entity_poly.pdbx_seq_one_letter_code
_entity_poly.pdbx_strand_id
1 'polypeptide(L)'
;MKRRRNIQANRSDREGGRWFLVRHDAKDLRKFHRHQHALEIFEWMEMRKMTLSIADHAIRLDLIAKTKGLEAAESYFQNLDPSTKNHQSTYGALMNCYCVELKEEKAKSHFEKMDELNFVNNSLPFNNMMSMYMRLGQPEKVPLLVDAMKQRGLLPCGITYSIWMQSCGSLNDLEGLEK
;
A
#
# COMPACT_ATOMS: atom_id res chain seq x y z
N MET A 1 44.36 14.79 -15.54
CA MET A 1 43.31 14.23 -14.65
C MET A 1 41.90 14.85 -14.77
N LYS A 2 41.70 16.05 -15.36
CA LYS A 2 40.36 16.71 -15.41
C LYS A 2 39.35 16.13 -16.43
N ARG A 3 39.78 15.42 -17.49
CA ARG A 3 38.88 14.84 -18.51
C ARG A 3 38.09 13.60 -18.06
N ARG A 4 38.61 12.79 -17.13
CA ARG A 4 37.91 11.57 -16.66
C ARG A 4 36.71 11.88 -15.75
N ARG A 5 36.80 12.91 -14.90
CA ARG A 5 35.68 13.34 -14.03
C ARG A 5 34.47 13.83 -14.83
N ASN A 6 34.69 14.49 -15.97
CA ASN A 6 33.61 15.03 -16.80
C ASN A 6 32.82 13.96 -17.58
N ILE A 7 33.45 12.83 -17.90
CA ILE A 7 32.78 11.69 -18.57
C ILE A 7 31.92 10.91 -17.57
N GLN A 8 32.37 10.81 -16.32
CA GLN A 8 31.66 10.09 -15.25
C GLN A 8 30.41 10.85 -14.79
N ALA A 9 30.49 12.17 -14.64
CA ALA A 9 29.34 13.03 -14.32
C ALA A 9 28.29 13.03 -15.45
N ASN A 10 28.71 13.09 -16.71
CA ASN A 10 27.80 13.07 -17.87
C ASN A 10 27.18 11.67 -18.11
N ARG A 11 27.78 10.60 -17.59
CA ARG A 11 27.17 9.25 -17.54
C ARG A 11 26.13 9.13 -16.44
N SER A 12 26.40 9.63 -15.22
CA SER A 12 25.44 9.55 -14.12
C SER A 12 24.17 10.35 -14.40
N ASP A 13 24.27 11.51 -15.06
CA ASP A 13 23.08 12.32 -15.41
C ASP A 13 22.20 11.66 -16.49
N ARG A 14 22.81 11.01 -17.48
CA ARG A 14 22.06 10.23 -18.51
C ARG A 14 21.50 8.92 -17.96
N GLU A 15 22.13 8.34 -16.96
CA GLU A 15 21.62 7.16 -16.25
C GLU A 15 20.45 7.56 -15.34
N GLY A 16 20.56 8.66 -14.60
CA GLY A 16 19.47 9.20 -13.78
C GLY A 16 18.19 9.46 -14.56
N GLY A 17 18.29 10.06 -15.76
CA GLY A 17 17.14 10.26 -16.65
C GLY A 17 16.51 8.95 -17.14
N ARG A 18 17.33 7.94 -17.46
CA ARG A 18 16.83 6.59 -17.82
C ARG A 18 16.16 5.90 -16.64
N TRP A 19 16.68 6.08 -15.43
CA TRP A 19 16.10 5.49 -14.22
C TRP A 19 14.75 6.10 -13.84
N PHE A 20 14.54 7.37 -14.19
CA PHE A 20 13.23 8.01 -14.04
C PHE A 20 12.21 7.36 -14.98
N LEU A 21 12.57 7.16 -16.25
CA LEU A 21 11.72 6.50 -17.23
C LEU A 21 11.37 5.07 -16.80
N VAL A 22 12.34 4.27 -16.36
CA VAL A 22 12.10 2.89 -15.91
C VAL A 22 11.11 2.84 -14.73
N ARG A 23 11.23 3.77 -13.76
CA ARG A 23 10.27 3.87 -12.65
C ARG A 23 8.89 4.32 -13.13
N HIS A 24 8.84 5.23 -14.08
CA HIS A 24 7.60 5.70 -14.69
C HIS A 24 6.88 4.54 -15.38
N ASP A 25 7.60 3.79 -16.22
CA ASP A 25 7.06 2.63 -16.94
C ASP A 25 6.54 1.55 -15.98
N ALA A 26 7.27 1.26 -14.89
CA ALA A 26 6.80 0.32 -13.87
C ALA A 26 5.50 0.79 -13.19
N LYS A 27 5.37 2.09 -12.92
CA LYS A 27 4.15 2.68 -12.34
C LYS A 27 2.98 2.64 -13.31
N ASP A 28 3.23 2.90 -14.59
CA ASP A 28 2.21 2.78 -15.64
C ASP A 28 1.75 1.33 -15.80
N LEU A 29 2.66 0.36 -15.85
CA LEU A 29 2.30 -1.05 -15.91
C LEU A 29 1.46 -1.48 -14.71
N ARG A 30 1.78 -0.99 -13.50
CA ARG A 30 0.96 -1.22 -12.31
C ARG A 30 -0.44 -0.63 -12.46
N LYS A 31 -0.56 0.59 -13.00
CA LYS A 31 -1.85 1.25 -13.27
C LYS A 31 -2.70 0.47 -14.27
N PHE A 32 -2.08 -0.15 -15.26
CA PHE A 32 -2.74 -1.01 -16.25
C PHE A 32 -2.90 -2.48 -15.81
N HIS A 33 -2.77 -2.77 -14.51
CA HIS A 33 -2.92 -4.12 -13.93
C HIS A 33 -1.94 -5.17 -14.47
N ARG A 34 -0.85 -4.75 -15.13
CA ARG A 34 0.22 -5.65 -15.59
C ARG A 34 1.23 -5.88 -14.46
N HIS A 35 0.74 -6.42 -13.34
CA HIS A 35 1.50 -6.54 -12.10
C HIS A 35 2.79 -7.37 -12.25
N GLN A 36 2.75 -8.44 -13.04
CA GLN A 36 3.90 -9.28 -13.32
C GLN A 36 5.03 -8.51 -14.03
N HIS A 37 4.71 -7.84 -15.13
CA HIS A 37 5.68 -7.03 -15.88
C HIS A 37 6.22 -5.86 -15.05
N ALA A 38 5.37 -5.22 -14.25
CA ALA A 38 5.80 -4.18 -13.33
C ALA A 38 6.80 -4.73 -12.29
N LEU A 39 6.58 -5.93 -11.77
CA LEU A 39 7.49 -6.58 -10.83
C LEU A 39 8.83 -6.94 -11.49
N GLU A 40 8.81 -7.47 -12.71
CA GLU A 40 10.03 -7.79 -13.48
C GLU A 40 10.91 -6.55 -13.68
N ILE A 41 10.31 -5.38 -13.91
CA ILE A 41 11.07 -4.12 -13.97
C ILE A 41 11.74 -3.82 -12.63
N PHE A 42 11.03 -3.97 -11.51
CA PHE A 42 11.61 -3.74 -10.18
C PHE A 42 12.73 -4.75 -9.83
N GLU A 43 12.58 -6.00 -10.22
CA GLU A 43 13.63 -7.02 -10.08
C GLU A 43 14.84 -6.68 -10.94
N TRP A 44 14.61 -6.22 -12.17
CA TRP A 44 15.68 -5.72 -13.04
C TRP A 44 16.41 -4.50 -12.45
N MET A 45 15.68 -3.57 -11.84
CA MET A 45 16.27 -2.42 -11.14
C MET A 45 17.18 -2.86 -9.98
N GLU A 46 16.74 -3.86 -9.21
CA GLU A 46 17.54 -4.42 -8.11
C GLU A 46 18.79 -5.15 -8.61
N MET A 47 18.68 -5.96 -9.68
CA MET A 47 19.83 -6.60 -10.33
C MET A 47 20.88 -5.59 -10.79
N ARG A 48 20.43 -4.40 -11.22
CA ARG A 48 21.30 -3.28 -11.62
C ARG A 48 21.83 -2.48 -10.43
N LYS A 49 21.54 -2.89 -9.19
CA LYS A 49 21.90 -2.20 -7.94
C LYS A 49 21.43 -0.75 -7.90
N MET A 50 20.27 -0.48 -8.52
CA MET A 50 19.66 0.84 -8.47
C MET A 50 19.12 1.10 -7.06
N THR A 51 19.27 2.33 -6.57
CA THR A 51 18.73 2.73 -5.28
C THR A 51 17.20 2.82 -5.36
N LEU A 52 16.50 1.97 -4.63
CA LEU A 52 15.05 2.03 -4.51
C LEU A 52 14.68 3.03 -3.42
N SER A 53 13.71 3.89 -3.71
CA SER A 53 13.14 4.78 -2.70
C SER A 53 12.15 4.01 -1.81
N ILE A 54 11.78 4.59 -0.68
CA ILE A 54 10.73 4.03 0.20
C ILE A 54 9.41 3.83 -0.57
N ALA A 55 9.07 4.75 -1.47
CA ALA A 55 7.90 4.63 -2.33
C ALA A 55 8.03 3.46 -3.33
N ASP A 56 9.23 3.23 -3.87
CA ASP A 56 9.50 2.09 -4.76
C ASP A 56 9.32 0.77 -4.01
N HIS A 57 9.81 0.68 -2.76
CA HIS A 57 9.60 -0.49 -1.91
C HIS A 57 8.13 -0.75 -1.59
N ALA A 58 7.36 0.30 -1.29
CA ALA A 58 5.91 0.18 -1.07
C ALA A 58 5.17 -0.32 -2.31
N ILE A 59 5.55 0.17 -3.51
CA ILE A 59 4.99 -0.30 -4.79
C ILE A 59 5.37 -1.75 -5.04
N ARG A 60 6.64 -2.11 -4.85
CA ARG A 60 7.13 -3.46 -5.08
C ARG A 60 6.46 -4.46 -4.14
N LEU A 61 6.20 -4.08 -2.88
CA LEU A 61 5.47 -4.90 -1.93
C LEU A 61 4.05 -5.24 -2.42
N ASP A 62 3.29 -4.23 -2.89
CA ASP A 62 1.96 -4.42 -3.48
C ASP A 62 2.01 -5.33 -4.72
N LEU A 63 3.05 -5.18 -5.56
CA LEU A 63 3.23 -6.02 -6.74
C LEU A 63 3.57 -7.47 -6.38
N ILE A 64 4.43 -7.70 -5.39
CA ILE A 64 4.76 -9.05 -4.92
C ILE A 64 3.52 -9.73 -4.37
N ALA A 65 2.73 -9.05 -3.53
CA ALA A 65 1.50 -9.61 -2.97
C ALA A 65 0.55 -10.09 -4.07
N LYS A 66 0.35 -9.28 -5.13
CA LYS A 66 -0.56 -9.58 -6.24
C LYS A 66 -0.06 -10.63 -7.24
N THR A 67 1.23 -10.93 -7.27
CA THR A 67 1.84 -11.83 -8.27
C THR A 67 2.35 -13.13 -7.67
N LYS A 68 3.00 -13.04 -6.51
CA LYS A 68 3.66 -14.16 -5.81
C LYS A 68 2.94 -14.55 -4.52
N GLY A 69 1.90 -13.82 -4.12
CA GLY A 69 1.14 -14.10 -2.92
C GLY A 69 1.62 -13.33 -1.69
N LEU A 70 0.81 -13.40 -0.64
CA LEU A 70 1.00 -12.63 0.58
C LEU A 70 2.22 -13.09 1.38
N GLU A 71 2.54 -14.39 1.45
CA GLU A 71 3.71 -14.86 2.19
C GLU A 71 5.01 -14.30 1.59
N ALA A 72 5.09 -14.21 0.26
CA ALA A 72 6.24 -13.62 -0.43
C ALA A 72 6.37 -12.13 -0.11
N ALA A 73 5.25 -11.40 -0.01
CA ALA A 73 5.24 -9.99 0.36
C ALA A 73 5.68 -9.80 1.83
N GLU A 74 5.22 -10.63 2.74
CA GLU A 74 5.67 -10.62 4.15
C GLU A 74 7.17 -10.88 4.25
N SER A 75 7.69 -11.90 3.55
CA SER A 75 9.12 -12.21 3.51
C SER A 75 9.92 -11.02 2.98
N TYR A 76 9.46 -10.39 1.89
CA TYR A 76 10.08 -9.19 1.34
C TYR A 76 10.12 -8.06 2.37
N PHE A 77 8.99 -7.78 3.04
CA PHE A 77 8.90 -6.73 4.05
C PHE A 77 9.82 -6.98 5.26
N GLN A 78 9.95 -8.23 5.71
CA GLN A 78 10.83 -8.56 6.83
C GLN A 78 12.31 -8.34 6.51
N ASN A 79 12.69 -8.54 5.24
CA ASN A 79 14.05 -8.39 4.74
C ASN A 79 14.42 -6.94 4.37
N LEU A 80 13.49 -5.98 4.47
CA LEU A 80 13.79 -4.56 4.25
C LEU A 80 14.69 -4.01 5.37
N ASP A 81 15.52 -3.03 5.00
CA ASP A 81 16.34 -2.29 5.97
C ASP A 81 15.43 -1.66 7.03
N PRO A 82 15.84 -1.58 8.31
CA PRO A 82 14.99 -1.04 9.38
C PRO A 82 14.42 0.37 9.09
N SER A 83 15.17 1.23 8.39
CA SER A 83 14.72 2.57 7.99
C SER A 83 13.59 2.53 6.95
N THR A 84 13.72 1.66 5.96
CA THR A 84 12.71 1.46 4.91
C THR A 84 11.50 0.72 5.46
N LYS A 85 11.72 -0.27 6.32
CA LYS A 85 10.68 -1.09 6.95
C LYS A 85 9.82 -0.27 7.89
N ASN A 86 10.41 0.56 8.75
CA ASN A 86 9.70 1.36 9.75
C ASN A 86 9.24 2.73 9.21
N HIS A 87 8.82 2.78 7.95
CA HIS A 87 8.26 3.98 7.36
C HIS A 87 6.76 3.81 7.10
N GLN A 88 5.98 4.86 7.32
CA GLN A 88 4.52 4.84 7.17
C GLN A 88 4.04 4.28 5.80
N SER A 89 4.75 4.62 4.72
CA SER A 89 4.38 4.19 3.36
C SER A 89 4.52 2.68 3.15
N THR A 90 5.58 2.05 3.66
CA THR A 90 5.83 0.61 3.52
C THR A 90 4.98 -0.19 4.49
N TYR A 91 4.82 0.29 5.73
CA TYR A 91 3.87 -0.28 6.70
C TYR A 91 2.44 -0.25 6.15
N GLY A 92 2.02 0.89 5.60
CA GLY A 92 0.70 1.06 4.98
C GLY A 92 0.49 0.21 3.73
N ALA A 93 1.55 -0.03 2.95
CA ALA A 93 1.47 -0.95 1.81
C ALA A 93 1.22 -2.40 2.26
N LEU A 94 1.90 -2.88 3.31
CA LEU A 94 1.64 -4.22 3.84
C LEU A 94 0.22 -4.34 4.42
N MET A 95 -0.21 -3.33 5.17
CA MET A 95 -1.57 -3.21 5.69
C MET A 95 -2.60 -3.35 4.58
N ASN A 96 -2.42 -2.60 3.49
CA ASN A 96 -3.28 -2.67 2.32
C ASN A 96 -3.29 -4.08 1.71
N CYS A 97 -2.15 -4.77 1.65
CA CYS A 97 -2.11 -6.15 1.17
C CYS A 97 -2.98 -7.09 2.03
N TYR A 98 -2.92 -6.97 3.37
CA TYR A 98 -3.80 -7.75 4.24
C TYR A 98 -5.29 -7.45 4.01
N CYS A 99 -5.65 -6.18 3.83
CA CYS A 99 -7.03 -5.79 3.53
C CYS A 99 -7.51 -6.29 2.17
N VAL A 100 -6.66 -6.26 1.15
CA VAL A 100 -7.00 -6.75 -0.20
C VAL A 100 -7.19 -8.26 -0.19
N GLU A 101 -6.32 -9.00 0.50
CA GLU A 101 -6.35 -10.46 0.63
C GLU A 101 -7.29 -10.98 1.73
N LEU A 102 -8.10 -10.09 2.33
CA LEU A 102 -9.11 -10.40 3.35
C LEU A 102 -8.56 -11.16 4.57
N LYS A 103 -7.31 -10.88 4.96
CA LYS A 103 -6.69 -11.46 6.16
C LYS A 103 -7.02 -10.59 7.38
N GLU A 104 -8.26 -10.72 7.87
CA GLU A 104 -8.83 -9.87 8.93
C GLU A 104 -7.91 -9.71 10.14
N GLU A 105 -7.49 -10.82 10.75
CA GLU A 105 -6.68 -10.78 11.98
C GLU A 105 -5.29 -10.15 11.76
N LYS A 106 -4.65 -10.43 10.61
CA LYS A 106 -3.38 -9.80 10.26
C LYS A 106 -3.56 -8.31 10.00
N ALA A 107 -4.63 -7.91 9.33
CA ALA A 107 -4.95 -6.51 9.06
C ALA A 107 -5.18 -5.72 10.36
N LYS A 108 -5.94 -6.27 11.31
CA LYS A 108 -6.20 -5.66 12.63
C LYS A 108 -4.91 -5.48 13.43
N SER A 109 -4.15 -6.56 13.65
CA SER A 109 -2.92 -6.50 14.43
C SER A 109 -1.90 -5.53 13.82
N HIS A 110 -1.81 -5.49 12.49
CA HIS A 110 -0.91 -4.57 11.81
C HIS A 110 -1.41 -3.12 11.86
N PHE A 111 -2.73 -2.89 11.83
CA PHE A 111 -3.34 -1.57 12.02
C PHE A 111 -3.09 -1.02 13.43
N GLU A 112 -3.26 -1.84 14.46
CA GLU A 112 -2.97 -1.48 15.86
C GLU A 112 -1.50 -1.08 16.03
N LYS A 113 -0.59 -1.89 15.46
CA LYS A 113 0.84 -1.56 15.47
C LYS A 113 1.15 -0.28 14.69
N MET A 114 0.47 -0.02 13.58
CA MET A 114 0.59 1.26 12.87
C MET A 114 0.12 2.43 13.74
N ASP A 115 -0.91 2.22 14.57
CA ASP A 115 -1.45 3.24 15.47
C ASP A 115 -0.46 3.56 16.59
N GLU A 116 0.13 2.55 17.22
CA GLU A 116 1.20 2.68 18.23
C GLU A 116 2.40 3.48 17.70
N LEU A 117 2.71 3.31 16.40
CA LEU A 117 3.79 4.02 15.72
C LEU A 117 3.38 5.41 15.18
N ASN A 118 2.14 5.86 15.44
CA ASN A 118 1.57 7.11 14.91
C ASN A 118 1.53 7.19 13.37
N PHE A 119 1.46 6.04 12.69
CA PHE A 119 1.33 5.96 11.23
C PHE A 119 -0.12 6.06 10.77
N VAL A 120 -1.09 5.95 11.68
CA VAL A 120 -2.53 6.14 11.40
C VAL A 120 -2.89 7.62 11.58
N ASN A 121 -2.37 8.47 10.70
CA ASN A 121 -2.51 9.94 10.76
C ASN A 121 -3.42 10.53 9.68
N ASN A 122 -4.07 9.69 8.87
CA ASN A 122 -4.97 10.10 7.79
C ASN A 122 -6.07 9.05 7.56
N SER A 123 -6.98 9.32 6.63
CA SER A 123 -8.15 8.46 6.36
C SER A 123 -7.84 7.16 5.63
N LEU A 124 -6.65 6.99 5.03
CA LEU A 124 -6.35 5.85 4.17
C LEU A 124 -6.37 4.49 4.92
N PRO A 125 -5.70 4.32 6.08
CA PRO A 125 -5.76 3.05 6.82
C PRO A 125 -7.19 2.66 7.22
N PHE A 126 -8.01 3.64 7.61
CA PHE A 126 -9.41 3.40 7.94
C PHE A 126 -10.22 2.97 6.72
N ASN A 127 -10.08 3.67 5.60
CA ASN A 127 -10.78 3.31 4.35
C ASN A 127 -10.42 1.90 3.87
N ASN A 128 -9.17 1.48 4.06
CA ASN A 128 -8.73 0.12 3.76
C ASN A 128 -9.43 -0.92 4.66
N MET A 129 -9.48 -0.69 5.99
CA MET A 129 -10.20 -1.56 6.93
C MET A 129 -11.70 -1.60 6.62
N MET A 130 -12.32 -0.45 6.35
CA MET A 130 -13.75 -0.37 6.01
C MET A 130 -14.05 -1.15 4.72
N SER A 131 -13.22 -1.01 3.69
CA SER A 131 -13.37 -1.74 2.43
C SER A 131 -13.21 -3.24 2.60
N MET A 132 -12.27 -3.67 3.47
CA MET A 132 -12.10 -5.08 3.83
C MET A 132 -13.35 -5.62 4.52
N TYR A 133 -13.89 -4.92 5.52
CA TYR A 133 -15.09 -5.36 6.24
C TYR A 133 -16.33 -5.46 5.35
N MET A 134 -16.51 -4.52 4.41
CA MET A 134 -17.56 -4.65 3.40
C MET A 134 -17.42 -5.92 2.56
N ARG A 135 -16.19 -6.27 2.15
CA ARG A 135 -15.91 -7.47 1.35
C ARG A 135 -15.99 -8.78 2.15
N LEU A 136 -15.83 -8.70 3.47
CA LEU A 136 -16.04 -9.83 4.39
C LEU A 136 -17.52 -10.04 4.75
N GLY A 137 -18.43 -9.18 4.27
CA GLY A 137 -19.85 -9.25 4.65
C GLY A 137 -20.10 -8.79 6.09
N GLN A 138 -19.27 -7.90 6.62
CA GLN A 138 -19.35 -7.37 7.98
C GLN A 138 -19.59 -5.84 7.98
N PRO A 139 -20.69 -5.36 7.34
CA PRO A 139 -20.94 -3.93 7.20
C PRO A 139 -21.12 -3.22 8.55
N GLU A 140 -21.51 -3.92 9.62
CA GLU A 140 -21.69 -3.41 10.98
C GLU A 140 -20.41 -2.84 11.62
N LYS A 141 -19.23 -3.25 11.14
CA LYS A 141 -17.94 -2.73 11.64
C LYS A 141 -17.55 -1.38 11.03
N VAL A 142 -18.17 -1.00 9.91
CA VAL A 142 -17.82 0.23 9.19
C VAL A 142 -18.17 1.50 9.98
N PRO A 143 -19.37 1.66 10.57
CA PRO A 143 -19.68 2.82 11.41
C PRO A 143 -18.72 3.01 12.58
N LEU A 144 -18.30 1.91 13.23
CA LEU A 144 -17.36 1.94 14.36
C LEU A 144 -16.01 2.57 13.96
N LEU A 145 -15.52 2.26 12.75
CA LEU A 145 -14.29 2.86 12.22
C LEU A 145 -14.46 4.35 11.92
N VAL A 146 -15.63 4.78 11.43
CA VAL A 146 -15.92 6.20 11.19
C VAL A 146 -15.94 6.98 12.50
N ASP A 147 -16.52 6.42 13.55
CA ASP A 147 -16.55 7.07 14.86
C ASP A 147 -15.15 7.14 15.48
N ALA A 148 -14.34 6.08 15.35
CA ALA A 148 -12.93 6.10 15.75
C ALA A 148 -12.11 7.17 15.00
N MET A 149 -12.35 7.37 13.69
CA MET A 149 -11.72 8.47 12.93
C MET A 149 -12.08 9.84 13.51
N LYS A 150 -13.37 10.08 13.75
CA LYS A 150 -13.87 11.35 14.29
C LYS A 150 -13.32 11.64 15.68
N GLN A 151 -13.26 10.64 16.55
CA GLN A 151 -12.69 10.77 17.90
C GLN A 151 -11.21 11.18 17.87
N ARG A 152 -10.48 10.79 16.82
CA ARG A 152 -9.08 11.17 16.59
C ARG A 152 -8.92 12.51 15.86
N GLY A 153 -10.02 13.21 15.57
CA GLY A 153 -10.01 14.46 14.80
C GLY A 153 -9.66 14.27 13.31
N LEU A 154 -9.71 13.04 12.79
CA LEU A 154 -9.48 12.76 11.38
C LEU A 154 -10.77 12.97 10.59
N LEU A 155 -10.71 13.79 9.55
CA LEU A 155 -11.87 14.08 8.71
C LEU A 155 -12.16 12.92 7.74
N PRO A 156 -13.38 12.35 7.75
CA PRO A 156 -13.84 11.45 6.69
C PRO A 156 -13.70 12.12 5.32
N CYS A 157 -13.24 11.38 4.31
CA CYS A 157 -13.18 11.87 2.93
C CYS A 157 -14.29 11.27 2.07
N GLY A 158 -14.42 11.68 0.80
CA GLY A 158 -15.46 11.17 -0.10
C GLY A 158 -15.50 9.64 -0.20
N ILE A 159 -14.33 8.99 -0.16
CA ILE A 159 -14.23 7.51 -0.13
C ILE A 159 -14.81 6.96 1.17
N THR A 160 -14.50 7.56 2.31
CA THR A 160 -15.03 7.17 3.62
C THR A 160 -16.55 7.22 3.63
N TYR A 161 -17.14 8.33 3.15
CA TYR A 161 -18.60 8.48 3.07
C TYR A 161 -19.23 7.47 2.10
N SER A 162 -18.61 7.23 0.94
CA SER A 162 -19.09 6.23 -0.01
C SER A 162 -19.17 4.84 0.60
N ILE A 163 -18.11 4.39 1.29
CA ILE A 163 -18.09 3.07 1.93
C ILE A 163 -19.11 3.02 3.09
N TRP A 164 -19.20 4.09 3.88
CA TRP A 164 -20.13 4.16 5.00
C TRP A 164 -21.60 4.09 4.54
N MET A 165 -21.96 4.81 3.48
CA MET A 165 -23.30 4.73 2.89
C MET A 165 -23.63 3.33 2.36
N GLN A 166 -22.67 2.65 1.72
CA GLN A 166 -22.84 1.27 1.26
C GLN A 166 -23.06 0.30 2.42
N SER A 167 -22.34 0.49 3.53
CA SER A 167 -22.55 -0.26 4.77
C SER A 167 -23.96 -0.09 5.31
N CYS A 168 -24.44 1.16 5.43
CA CYS A 168 -25.80 1.42 5.91
C CYS A 168 -26.88 0.78 5.04
N GLY A 169 -26.70 0.81 3.71
CA GLY A 169 -27.62 0.13 2.78
C GLY A 169 -27.64 -1.38 3.01
N SER A 170 -26.47 -2.00 3.17
CA SER A 170 -26.34 -3.45 3.42
C SER A 170 -26.99 -3.87 4.75
N LEU A 171 -26.90 -3.02 5.79
CA LEU A 171 -27.52 -3.29 7.10
C LEU A 171 -29.05 -3.24 7.04
N ASN A 172 -29.63 -2.29 6.30
CA ASN A 172 -31.07 -2.20 6.13
C ASN A 172 -31.63 -3.42 5.38
N ASP A 173 -30.91 -3.91 4.37
CA ASP A 173 -31.31 -5.11 3.62
C ASP A 173 -31.28 -6.37 4.52
N LEU A 174 -30.29 -6.47 5.42
CA LEU A 174 -30.20 -7.57 6.40
C LEU A 174 -31.37 -7.54 7.40
N GLU A 175 -31.70 -6.37 7.95
CA GLU A 175 -32.84 -6.22 8.88
C GLU A 175 -34.18 -6.57 8.21
N GLY A 176 -34.30 -6.32 6.90
CA GLY A 176 -35.48 -6.70 6.12
C GLY A 176 -35.65 -8.20 5.90
N LEU A 177 -34.57 -8.99 5.98
CA LEU A 177 -34.61 -10.46 5.84
C LEU A 177 -34.92 -11.20 7.15
N GLU A 178 -34.74 -10.54 8.30
CA GLU A 178 -35.00 -11.12 9.62
C GLU A 178 -36.46 -10.95 10.10
N LYS A 179 -37.33 -10.32 9.28
CA LYS A 179 -38.76 -10.09 9.57
C LYS A 179 -39.65 -11.01 8.74
#